data_AF-A0A1V5XQG0-F1
#
_entry.id   AF-A0A1V5XQG0-F1
#
_cell.length_a   1.000
_cell.length_b   1.000
_cell.length_c   1.000
_cell.angle_alpha   90.00
_cell.angle_beta   90.00
_cell.angle_gamma   90.00
#
_symmetry.space_group_name_H-M   'P 1'
#
loop_
_entity.id
_entity.type
_entity.pdbx_description
1 polymer ?
#
loop_
_entity_poly.entity_id
_entity_poly.type
_entity_poly.pdbx_seq_one_letter_code
_entity_poly.pdbx_strand_id
1 'polypeptide(L)' 'MKKDKWQRLEMVFELLVFGIAVGVIEDLIAIKFATNEPITYSVVAIVVIIAIPFAVLGEVVFDRIDFASLFKKWFEKK' A
#
# COMPACT_ATOMS: atom_id res chain seq x y z
N MET A 1 -9.57 14.23 26.06
CA MET A 1 -8.34 14.29 25.23
C MET A 1 -8.69 14.84 23.86
N LYS A 2 -8.29 16.07 23.54
CA LYS A 2 -8.29 16.55 22.15
C LYS A 2 -7.28 15.66 21.40
N LYS A 3 -7.76 14.74 20.55
CA LYS A 3 -6.87 13.96 19.67
C LYS A 3 -6.26 14.97 18.69
N ASP A 4 -4.99 15.29 18.88
CA ASP A 4 -4.30 16.28 18.06
C ASP A 4 -4.20 15.79 16.62
N LYS A 5 -4.54 16.67 15.68
CA LYS A 5 -4.55 16.39 14.23
C LYS A 5 -3.20 15.85 13.72
N TRP A 6 -2.12 16.17 14.44
CA TRP A 6 -0.76 15.73 14.18
C TRP A 6 -0.57 14.22 14.33
N GLN A 7 -1.18 13.58 15.33
CA GLN A 7 -1.07 12.13 15.53
C GLN A 7 -1.74 11.32 14.41
N ARG A 8 -2.83 11.86 13.85
CA ARG A 8 -3.48 11.24 12.69
C ARG A 8 -2.63 11.39 11.43
N LEU A 9 -1.93 12.51 11.28
CA LEU A 9 -1.09 12.78 10.12
C LEU A 9 0.18 11.90 10.11
N GLU A 10 0.78 11.66 11.27
CA GLU A 10 1.92 10.72 11.41
C GLU A 10 1.52 9.30 11.03
N MET A 11 0.37 8.83 11.53
CA MET A 11 -0.13 7.48 11.22
C MET A 11 -0.44 7.31 9.73
N VAL A 12 -1.03 8.34 9.10
CA VAL A 12 -1.26 8.42 7.63
C VAL A 12 0.07 8.33 6.87
N PHE A 13 1.06 9.13 7.28
CA PHE A 13 2.38 9.11 6.64
C PHE A 13 3.09 7.77 6.78
N GLU A 14 3.04 7.15 7.96
CA GLU A 14 3.62 5.81 8.17
C GLU A 14 2.95 4.76 7.28
N LEU A 15 1.62 4.77 7.18
CA LEU A 15 0.87 3.84 6.34
C LEU A 15 1.16 4.06 4.85
N LEU A 16 1.24 5.31 4.41
CA LEU A 16 1.56 5.66 3.03
C LEU A 16 2.99 5.22 2.67
N VAL A 17 3.97 5.53 3.51
CA VAL A 17 5.37 5.13 3.30
C VAL A 17 5.50 3.61 3.30
N PHE A 18 4.82 2.93 4.23
CA PHE A 18 4.81 1.47 4.27
C PHE A 18 4.14 0.87 3.03
N GLY A 19 3.00 1.43 2.60
CA GLY A 19 2.29 1.00 1.40
C GLY A 19 3.14 1.15 0.13
N ILE A 20 3.85 2.28 -0.01
CA ILE A 20 4.79 2.48 -1.12
C ILE A 20 5.95 1.48 -1.02
N ALA A 21 6.56 1.30 0.15
CA ALA A 21 7.69 0.39 0.31
C ALA A 21 7.32 -1.06 -0.02
N VAL A 22 6.20 -1.54 0.52
CA VAL A 22 5.69 -2.90 0.24
C VAL A 22 5.29 -3.04 -1.22
N GLY A 23 4.55 -2.08 -1.78
CA GLY A 23 4.12 -2.13 -3.18
C GLY A 23 5.30 -2.15 -4.15
N VAL A 24 6.33 -1.34 -3.92
CA VAL A 24 7.55 -1.33 -4.74
C VAL A 24 8.28 -2.67 -4.65
N ILE A 25 8.43 -3.23 -3.45
CA ILE A 25 9.11 -4.52 -3.27
C ILE A 25 8.33 -5.63 -3.99
N GLU A 26 7.02 -5.69 -3.82
CA GLU A 26 6.15 -6.67 -4.47
C GLU A 26 6.24 -6.57 -5.98
N ASP A 27 6.11 -5.38 -6.55
CA ASP A 27 6.18 -5.14 -7.99
C ASP A 27 7.53 -5.54 -8.57
N LEU A 28 8.64 -5.23 -7.90
CA LEU A 28 9.97 -5.61 -8.36
C LEU A 28 10.18 -7.13 -8.32
N ILE A 29 9.66 -7.81 -7.29
CA ILE A 29 9.65 -9.28 -7.22
C ILE A 29 8.83 -9.84 -8.38
N ALA A 30 7.61 -9.34 -8.57
CA ALA A 30 6.71 -9.78 -9.64
C ALA A 30 7.37 -9.62 -11.01
N ILE A 31 7.95 -8.47 -11.31
CA ILE A 31 8.68 -8.22 -12.56
C ILE A 31 9.84 -9.19 -12.71
N LYS A 32 10.66 -9.38 -11.66
CA LYS A 32 11.83 -10.26 -11.74
C LYS A 32 11.44 -11.71 -12.03
N PHE A 33 10.43 -12.23 -11.34
CA PHE A 33 9.98 -13.61 -11.50
C PHE A 33 9.14 -13.83 -12.76
N ALA A 34 8.34 -12.86 -13.18
CA ALA A 34 7.50 -12.98 -14.36
C ALA A 34 8.27 -12.84 -15.67
N THR A 35 9.29 -11.96 -15.70
CA THR A 35 10.01 -11.62 -16.94
C THR A 35 11.40 -12.25 -17.02
N ASN A 36 11.98 -12.68 -15.88
CA ASN A 36 13.39 -13.07 -15.75
C ASN A 36 14.43 -12.00 -16.13
N GLU A 37 14.01 -10.82 -16.57
CA GLU A 37 14.88 -9.72 -16.96
C GLU A 37 15.58 -9.06 -15.75
N PRO A 38 16.72 -8.38 -15.94
CA PRO A 38 17.37 -7.64 -14.88
C PRO A 38 16.57 -6.38 -14.50
N ILE A 39 16.51 -6.11 -13.19
CA ILE A 39 15.90 -4.89 -12.65
C ILE A 39 16.84 -3.72 -12.98
N THR A 40 16.45 -2.87 -13.93
CA THR A 40 17.18 -1.65 -14.28
C THR A 40 16.67 -0.46 -13.47
N TYR A 41 17.47 0.61 -13.40
CA TYR A 41 17.04 1.86 -12.75
C TYR A 41 15.74 2.43 -13.34
N SER A 42 15.52 2.24 -14.65
CA SER A 42 14.29 2.63 -15.34
C SER A 42 13.08 1.88 -14.80
N VAL A 43 13.21 0.57 -14.56
CA VAL A 43 12.15 -0.27 -14.00
C VAL A 43 11.82 0.19 -12.59
N VAL A 44 12.83 0.41 -11.75
CA VAL A 44 12.62 0.89 -10.37
C VAL A 44 11.92 2.25 -10.35
N ALA A 45 12.33 3.19 -11.21
CA ALA A 45 11.69 4.50 -11.29
C ALA A 45 10.22 4.40 -11.70
N ILE A 46 9.89 3.57 -12.69
CA ILE A 46 8.50 3.35 -13.13
C ILE A 46 7.67 2.76 -12.00
N VAL A 47 8.17 1.71 -11.35
CA VAL A 47 7.47 1.04 -10.24
C VAL A 47 7.21 2.02 -9.10
N VAL A 48 8.19 2.83 -8.69
CA VAL A 48 8.01 3.85 -7.64
C VAL A 48 6.97 4.89 -8.02
N ILE A 49 7.00 5.39 -9.27
CA ILE A 49 6.03 6.40 -9.74
C ILE A 49 4.61 5.83 -9.74
N ILE A 50 4.43 4.55 -10.08
CA ILE A 50 3.14 3.86 -10.07
C ILE A 50 2.69 3.55 -8.65
N ALA A 51 3.59 3.11 -7.76
CA ALA A 51 3.27 2.74 -6.39
C ALA A 51 2.70 3.91 -5.58
N ILE A 52 3.14 5.15 -5.85
CA ILE A 52 2.66 6.35 -5.15
C ILE A 52 1.14 6.56 -5.28
N PRO A 53 0.53 6.70 -6.48
CA PRO A 53 -0.91 6.85 -6.61
C PRO A 53 -1.68 5.64 -6.07
N PHE A 54 -1.15 4.41 -6.18
CA PHE A 54 -1.79 3.23 -5.60
C PHE A 54 -1.74 3.22 -4.06
N ALA A 55 -0.66 3.68 -3.45
CA ALA A 55 -0.56 3.80 -2.00
C ALA A 55 -1.51 4.89 -1.47
N VAL A 56 -1.64 6.03 -2.16
CA VAL A 56 -2.61 7.08 -1.81
C VAL A 56 -4.05 6.58 -1.98
N LEU A 57 -4.34 5.85 -3.08
CA LEU A 57 -5.66 5.25 -3.27
C LEU A 57 -5.93 4.19 -2.19
N GLY A 58 -4.95 3.35 -1.87
CA GLY A 58 -5.02 2.36 -0.80
C GLY A 58 -5.37 3.02 0.52
N GLU A 59 -4.67 4.08 0.89
CA GLU A 59 -4.96 4.83 2.10
C GLU A 59 -6.36 5.46 2.09
N VAL A 60 -6.71 6.23 1.05
CA VAL A 60 -8.00 6.96 1.00
C VAL A 60 -9.20 6.02 0.88
N VAL A 61 -9.05 4.89 0.19
CA VAL A 61 -10.12 3.91 -0.02
C VAL A 61 -10.20 2.94 1.16
N PHE A 62 -9.09 2.38 1.62
CA PHE A 62 -9.09 1.39 2.71
C PHE A 62 -9.33 2.04 4.07
N ASP A 63 -8.98 3.31 4.31
CA ASP A 63 -9.35 4.01 5.56
C ASP A 63 -10.88 4.16 5.71
N ARG A 64 -11.62 4.18 4.58
CA ARG A 64 -13.09 4.23 4.60
C ARG A 64 -13.75 2.86 4.70
N ILE A 65 -13.01 1.78 4.47
CA ILE A 65 -13.53 0.42 4.43
C ILE A 65 -13.01 -0.32 5.66
N ASP A 66 -13.88 -0.61 6.62
CA ASP A 66 -13.54 -1.47 7.74
C ASP A 66 -13.45 -2.94 7.26
N PHE A 67 -12.30 -3.26 6.66
CA PHE A 67 -11.98 -4.59 6.16
C PHE A 67 -12.10 -5.65 7.26
N ALA A 68 -11.76 -5.33 8.51
CA ALA A 68 -11.89 -6.27 9.62
C ALA A 68 -13.36 -6.69 9.82
N SER A 69 -14.30 -5.74 9.74
CA SER A 69 -15.74 -6.03 9.81
C SER A 69 -16.26 -6.85 8.63
N LEU A 70 -15.74 -6.60 7.42
CA LEU A 70 -16.13 -7.33 6.20
C LEU A 70 -15.56 -8.76 6.19
N PHE A 71 -14.30 -8.93 6.56
CA PHE A 71 -13.68 -10.25 6.71
C PHE A 71 -14.37 -11.07 7.80
N LYS A 72 -14.72 -10.46 8.93
CA LYS A 72 -15.48 -11.13 10.00
C LYS A 72 -16.83 -11.65 9.49
N LYS A 73 -17.59 -10.84 8.77
CA LYS A 73 -18.88 -11.25 8.16
C LYS A 73 -18.72 -12.37 7.13
N TRP A 74 -17.59 -12.42 6.42
CA TRP A 74 -17.33 -13.47 5.43
C TRP A 74 -16.91 -14.79 6.09
N PHE A 75 -16.16 -14.72 7.20
CA PHE A 75 -15.73 -15.89 7.96
C PHE A 75 -16.83 -16.48 8.87
N GLU A 76 -17.73 -15.66 9.42
CA GLU A 76 -18.90 -16.13 10.19
C GLU A 76 -20.00 -16.75 9.32
N LYS A 77 -19.94 -16.59 7.99
CA LYS A 77 -20.92 -17.13 7.05
C LYS A 77 -20.53 -18.49 6.46
N LYS A 78 -19.47 -19.11 6.99
CA LYS A 78 -18.98 -20.44 6.61
C LYS A 78 -19.08 -21.38 7.81
#